data_AF-A0A259N790-F1
#
_entry.id   AF-A0A259N790-F1
#
_cell.length_a   1.000
_cell.length_b   1.000
_cell.length_c   1.000
_cell.angle_alpha   90.00
_cell.angle_beta   90.00
_cell.angle_gamma   90.00
#
_symmetry.space_group_name_H-M   'P 1'
#
loop_
_entity.id
_entity.type
_entity.pdbx_description
1 polymer ?
#
loop_
_entity_poly.entity_id
_entity_poly.type
_entity_poly.pdbx_seq_one_letter_code
_entity_poly.pdbx_strand_id
1 'polypeptide(L)'
;FDPRFNYLYVTLKSHSTYLAGSPVSEPVEHWYSAKSDEITLTQGRIIDIHGTLTEWHRVRFTHLPSWQSLLNHIEPVIFSRIRDQMPGYLVDEKEQLRLTPLTKAPILTLRFHNANQLIWFEETNLTNSQLQPSFYALTKSNSTAYVVFTYTCLAPHYCLSLEQIPRQVIIRP
;
A
#
# COMPACT_ATOMS: atom_id res chain seq x y z
N PHE A 1 -2.20 8.05 -21.09
CA PHE A 1 -1.13 8.15 -20.09
C PHE A 1 0.12 8.72 -20.76
N ASP A 2 0.89 9.55 -20.06
CA ASP A 2 2.20 10.01 -20.53
C ASP A 2 3.27 8.98 -20.10
N PRO A 3 3.99 8.35 -21.05
CA PRO A 3 4.91 7.25 -20.76
C PRO A 3 6.14 7.67 -19.95
N ARG A 4 6.35 8.97 -19.72
CA ARG A 4 7.43 9.48 -18.85
C ARG A 4 7.15 9.26 -17.38
N PHE A 5 5.90 9.01 -17.00
CA PHE A 5 5.48 8.81 -15.62
C PHE A 5 5.09 7.36 -15.34
N ASN A 6 5.12 6.99 -14.06
CA ASN A 6 4.42 5.81 -13.58
C ASN A 6 3.05 6.22 -13.06
N TYR A 7 2.14 5.26 -13.01
CA TYR A 7 0.76 5.51 -12.58
C TYR A 7 0.32 4.53 -11.51
N LEU A 8 -0.42 5.06 -10.54
CA LEU A 8 -1.10 4.32 -9.50
C LEU A 8 -2.60 4.46 -9.70
N TYR A 9 -3.29 3.33 -9.86
CA TYR A 9 -4.73 3.27 -9.85
C TYR A 9 -5.21 3.15 -8.41
N VAL A 10 -5.93 4.16 -7.95
CA VAL A 10 -6.44 4.23 -6.58
C VAL A 10 -7.93 3.98 -6.63
N THR A 11 -8.42 3.05 -5.82
CA THR A 11 -9.85 2.85 -5.61
C THR A 11 -10.18 3.09 -4.15
N LEU A 12 -11.14 3.97 -3.90
CA LEU A 12 -11.62 4.34 -2.58
C LEU A 12 -13.15 4.30 -2.61
N LYS A 13 -13.75 3.33 -1.91
CA LYS A 13 -15.17 3.01 -2.02
C LYS A 13 -15.59 2.79 -3.49
N SER A 14 -16.52 3.59 -4.00
CA SER A 14 -17.03 3.53 -5.38
C SER A 14 -16.30 4.46 -6.34
N HIS A 15 -15.28 5.19 -5.88
CA HIS A 15 -14.54 6.15 -6.69
C HIS A 15 -13.18 5.58 -7.02
N SER A 16 -12.75 5.76 -8.27
CA SER A 16 -11.41 5.42 -8.70
C SER A 16 -10.77 6.59 -9.40
N THR A 17 -9.46 6.74 -9.22
CA THR A 17 -8.66 7.80 -9.84
C THR A 17 -7.28 7.27 -10.22
N TYR A 18 -6.58 8.04 -11.03
CA TYR A 18 -5.20 7.78 -11.42
C TYR A 18 -4.30 8.83 -10.81
N LEU A 19 -3.25 8.41 -10.13
CA LEU A 19 -2.18 9.26 -9.66
C LEU A 19 -0.95 9.06 -10.54
N ALA A 20 -0.22 10.13 -10.82
CA ALA A 20 1.08 10.09 -11.49
C ALA A 20 2.19 10.32 -10.48
N GLY A 21 3.31 9.61 -10.61
CA GLY A 21 4.38 9.67 -9.61
C GLY A 21 5.73 9.13 -10.04
N SER A 22 6.67 9.21 -9.10
CA SER A 22 8.04 8.71 -9.20
C SER A 22 8.09 7.17 -9.12
N PRO A 23 9.18 6.53 -9.59
CA PRO A 23 9.27 5.08 -9.65
C PRO A 23 9.30 4.41 -8.27
N VAL A 24 8.77 3.19 -8.25
CA VAL A 24 8.66 2.23 -7.12
C VAL A 24 10.00 1.89 -6.44
N SER A 25 11.12 2.25 -7.07
CA SER A 25 12.48 1.95 -6.59
C SER A 25 13.03 3.00 -5.61
N GLU A 26 12.33 4.11 -5.41
CA GLU A 26 12.73 5.11 -4.43
C GLU A 26 12.36 4.67 -3.00
N PRO A 27 13.13 5.04 -1.96
CA PRO A 27 12.78 4.77 -0.57
C PRO A 27 11.42 5.38 -0.17
N VAL A 28 11.08 6.51 -0.80
CA VAL A 28 9.82 7.23 -0.63
C VAL A 28 9.23 7.52 -2.00
N GLU A 29 7.97 7.13 -2.20
CA GLU A 29 7.24 7.26 -3.45
C GLU A 29 6.17 8.36 -3.30
N HIS A 30 6.19 9.36 -4.18
CA HIS A 30 5.19 10.43 -4.18
C HIS A 30 4.25 10.28 -5.38
N TRP A 31 2.94 10.34 -5.11
CA TRP A 31 1.88 10.14 -6.09
C TRP A 31 0.87 11.29 -6.02
N TYR A 32 0.61 11.92 -7.17
CA TYR A 32 -0.21 13.12 -7.27
C TYR A 32 -1.40 12.93 -8.21
N SER A 33 -2.56 13.43 -7.79
CA SER A 33 -3.76 13.52 -8.62
C SER A 33 -3.86 14.90 -9.28
N ALA A 34 -4.64 15.00 -10.35
CA ALA A 34 -4.97 16.28 -10.97
C ALA A 34 -5.85 17.18 -10.08
N LYS A 35 -6.42 16.64 -9.00
CA LYS A 35 -7.28 17.34 -8.02
C LYS A 35 -6.56 17.63 -6.71
N SER A 36 -5.23 17.58 -6.70
CA SER A 36 -4.39 17.83 -5.53
C SER A 36 -4.48 16.79 -4.42
N ASP A 37 -4.99 15.58 -4.71
CA ASP A 37 -4.82 14.46 -3.79
C ASP A 37 -3.36 14.00 -3.84
N GLU A 38 -2.77 13.74 -2.68
CA GLU A 38 -1.39 13.28 -2.55
C GLU A 38 -1.34 12.01 -1.71
N ILE A 39 -0.60 11.02 -2.20
CA ILE A 39 -0.26 9.82 -1.45
C ILE A 39 1.26 9.68 -1.45
N THR A 40 1.84 9.58 -0.26
CA THR A 40 3.24 9.23 -0.07
C THR A 40 3.34 7.81 0.46
N LEU A 41 4.15 6.98 -0.19
CA LEU A 41 4.39 5.60 0.20
C LEU A 41 5.85 5.36 0.57
N THR A 42 6.10 4.31 1.36
CA THR A 42 7.41 3.65 1.42
C THR A 42 7.22 2.16 1.19
N GLN A 43 7.84 1.64 0.13
CA GLN A 43 7.73 0.23 -0.25
C GLN A 43 6.26 -0.22 -0.35
N GLY A 44 5.39 0.58 -0.97
CA GLY A 44 3.95 0.32 -1.09
C GLY A 44 3.09 0.52 0.18
N ARG A 45 3.67 0.94 1.30
CA ARG A 45 2.94 1.27 2.54
C ARG A 45 2.69 2.76 2.65
N ILE A 46 1.49 3.17 3.02
CA ILE A 46 1.14 4.59 3.19
C ILE A 46 1.95 5.18 4.33
N ILE A 47 2.67 6.27 4.04
CA ILE A 47 3.31 7.10 5.06
C ILE A 47 2.67 8.48 5.23
N ASP A 48 1.99 8.95 4.19
CA ASP A 48 1.15 10.13 4.23
C ASP A 48 0.04 10.05 3.18
N ILE A 49 -1.15 10.58 3.47
CA ILE A 49 -2.24 10.70 2.51
C ILE A 49 -3.10 11.94 2.81
N HIS A 50 -3.32 12.76 1.78
CA HIS A 50 -4.07 14.01 1.83
C HIS A 50 -5.21 14.03 0.81
N GLY A 51 -6.24 14.82 1.08
CA GLY A 51 -7.39 15.00 0.18
C GLY A 51 -8.48 13.94 0.36
N THR A 52 -8.45 13.17 1.46
CA THR A 52 -9.39 12.08 1.74
C THR A 52 -10.25 12.36 2.98
N LEU A 53 -11.38 11.67 3.14
CA LEU A 53 -12.24 11.84 4.33
C LEU A 53 -11.56 11.39 5.63
N THR A 54 -10.59 10.48 5.52
CA THR A 54 -9.68 10.11 6.61
C THR A 54 -8.28 10.16 6.06
N GLU A 55 -7.41 10.85 6.77
CA GLU A 55 -6.04 11.14 6.40
C GLU A 55 -5.12 10.53 7.46
N TRP A 56 -4.03 9.92 7.00
CA TRP A 56 -2.94 9.47 7.86
C TRP A 56 -1.74 10.36 7.58
N HIS A 57 -1.10 10.83 8.65
CA HIS A 57 0.09 11.67 8.53
C HIS A 57 1.22 11.14 9.38
N ARG A 58 2.45 11.54 9.01
CA ARG A 58 3.67 11.33 9.81
C ARG A 58 3.82 9.87 10.28
N VAL A 59 3.43 8.93 9.42
CA VAL A 59 3.50 7.50 9.75
C VAL A 59 4.97 7.10 9.84
N ARG A 60 5.34 6.48 10.95
CA ARG A 60 6.70 6.03 11.23
C ARG A 60 6.68 4.58 11.65
N PHE A 61 7.62 3.80 11.13
CA PHE A 61 7.74 2.39 11.45
C PHE A 61 8.99 2.12 12.29
N THR A 62 8.89 1.18 13.21
CA THR A 62 10.02 0.66 13.99
C THR A 62 10.15 -0.84 13.70
N HIS A 63 11.37 -1.28 13.37
CA HIS A 63 11.66 -2.66 12.94
C HIS A 63 10.86 -3.12 11.70
N LEU A 64 10.59 -2.22 10.75
CA LEU A 64 9.91 -2.57 9.51
C LEU A 64 10.76 -3.59 8.72
N PRO A 65 10.26 -4.81 8.44
CA PRO A 65 10.97 -5.75 7.61
C PRO A 65 11.00 -5.29 6.16
N SER A 66 12.14 -5.49 5.49
CA SER A 66 12.20 -5.32 4.04
C SER A 66 11.39 -6.42 3.36
N TRP A 67 10.80 -6.12 2.20
CA TRP A 67 10.13 -7.15 1.41
C TRP A 67 11.07 -8.27 0.99
N GLN A 68 12.30 -7.93 0.63
CA GLN A 68 13.31 -8.91 0.22
C GLN A 68 13.63 -9.90 1.35
N SER A 69 13.77 -9.44 2.60
CA SER A 69 13.98 -10.34 3.73
C SER A 69 12.79 -11.29 3.91
N LEU A 70 11.56 -10.86 3.65
CA LEU A 70 10.37 -11.68 3.88
C LEU A 70 10.15 -12.78 2.83
N LEU A 71 10.72 -12.66 1.63
CA LEU A 71 10.49 -13.62 0.54
C LEU A 71 10.86 -15.07 0.87
N ASN A 72 11.78 -15.26 1.81
CA ASN A 72 12.26 -16.57 2.25
C ASN A 72 11.78 -16.92 3.67
N HIS A 73 10.98 -16.06 4.30
CA HIS A 73 10.45 -16.28 5.63
C HIS A 73 9.03 -16.83 5.54
N ILE A 74 8.79 -17.95 6.21
CA ILE A 74 7.46 -18.57 6.31
C ILE A 74 6.75 -18.07 7.58
N GLU A 75 7.52 -17.63 8.57
CA GLU A 75 7.00 -17.18 9.86
C GLU A 75 6.53 -15.71 9.83
N PRO A 76 5.45 -15.37 10.55
CA PRO A 76 5.03 -14.00 10.72
C PRO A 76 6.09 -13.13 11.41
N VAL A 77 6.16 -11.86 11.02
CA VAL A 77 7.06 -10.85 11.63
C VAL A 77 6.26 -9.79 12.35
N ILE A 78 6.72 -9.38 13.52
CA ILE A 78 6.12 -8.30 14.32
C ILE A 78 6.95 -7.03 14.17
N PHE A 79 6.26 -5.90 13.99
CA PHE A 79 6.85 -4.57 13.92
C PHE A 79 5.86 -3.55 14.48
N SER A 80 6.28 -2.29 14.60
CA SER A 80 5.42 -1.24 15.13
C SER A 80 5.26 -0.09 14.15
N ARG A 81 4.10 0.58 14.24
CA ARG A 81 3.79 1.81 13.52
C ARG A 81 3.32 2.87 14.52
N ILE A 82 3.71 4.11 14.30
CA ILE A 82 3.14 5.29 14.93
C ILE A 82 2.58 6.16 13.82
N ARG A 83 1.39 6.72 13.99
CA ARG A 83 0.76 7.60 13.00
C ARG A 83 -0.12 8.65 13.65
N ASP A 84 -0.38 9.72 12.91
CA ASP A 84 -1.49 10.60 13.22
C ASP A 84 -2.67 10.32 12.31
N GLN A 85 -3.86 10.69 12.75
CA GLN A 85 -5.08 10.55 11.97
C GLN A 85 -5.96 11.80 12.05
N MET A 86 -6.47 12.19 10.89
CA MET A 86 -7.54 13.17 10.74
C MET A 86 -8.73 12.55 10.00
N PRO A 87 -9.98 12.95 10.29
CA PRO A 87 -10.41 13.82 11.39
C PRO A 87 -10.28 13.12 12.75
N GLY A 88 -10.44 13.91 13.83
CA GLY A 88 -10.39 13.43 15.22
C GLY A 88 -9.11 13.78 15.97
N TYR A 89 -8.10 14.32 15.28
CA TYR A 89 -6.82 14.76 15.86
C TYR A 89 -6.17 13.69 16.75
N LEU A 90 -6.24 12.43 16.31
CA LEU A 90 -5.56 11.35 17.01
C LEU A 90 -4.08 11.47 16.66
N VAL A 91 -3.24 11.66 17.68
CA VAL A 91 -1.82 11.93 17.52
C VAL A 91 -0.98 10.83 18.14
N ASP A 92 0.11 10.48 17.48
CA ASP A 92 1.05 9.43 17.91
C ASP A 92 0.36 8.10 18.30
N GLU A 93 -0.67 7.71 17.54
CA GLU A 93 -1.36 6.43 17.71
C GLU A 93 -0.37 5.29 17.49
N LYS A 94 -0.10 4.52 18.55
CA LYS A 94 0.90 3.45 18.55
C LYS A 94 0.24 2.12 18.24
N GLU A 95 0.76 1.44 17.23
CA GLU A 95 0.22 0.18 16.75
C GLU A 95 1.29 -0.91 16.75
N GLN A 96 0.94 -2.11 17.22
CA GLN A 96 1.73 -3.31 16.99
C GLN A 96 1.10 -4.08 15.83
N LEU A 97 1.92 -4.45 14.86
CA LEU A 97 1.49 -5.04 13.61
C LEU A 97 2.14 -6.41 13.44
N ARG A 98 1.39 -7.35 12.86
CA ARG A 98 1.90 -8.66 12.45
C ARG A 98 1.75 -8.79 10.94
N LEU A 99 2.87 -9.07 10.28
CA LEU A 99 2.92 -9.34 8.84
C LEU A 99 3.07 -10.84 8.61
N THR A 100 2.12 -11.44 7.91
CA THR A 100 2.03 -12.89 7.68
C THR A 100 2.08 -13.17 6.18
N PRO A 101 2.97 -14.06 5.68
CA PRO A 101 2.91 -14.52 4.30
C PRO A 101 1.65 -15.36 4.05
N LEU A 102 0.99 -15.16 2.91
CA LEU A 102 -0.20 -15.91 2.52
C LEU A 102 0.13 -16.97 1.46
N THR A 103 -0.44 -18.16 1.62
CA THR A 103 -0.30 -19.26 0.65
C THR A 103 -1.32 -19.20 -0.48
N LYS A 104 -2.36 -18.37 -0.33
CA LYS A 104 -3.42 -18.15 -1.31
C LYS A 104 -3.70 -16.66 -1.44
N ALA A 105 -4.04 -16.22 -2.66
CA ALA A 105 -4.45 -14.85 -2.89
C ALA A 105 -5.75 -14.55 -2.11
N PRO A 106 -5.85 -13.37 -1.46
CA PRO A 106 -7.09 -12.92 -0.85
C PRO A 106 -8.15 -12.63 -1.92
N ILE A 107 -9.42 -12.61 -1.52
CA ILE A 107 -10.53 -12.27 -2.41
C ILE A 107 -10.57 -10.74 -2.56
N LEU A 108 -9.76 -10.22 -3.48
CA LEU A 108 -9.68 -8.80 -3.83
C LEU A 108 -9.80 -8.64 -5.35
N THR A 109 -10.34 -7.50 -5.78
CA THR A 109 -10.45 -7.18 -7.21
C THR A 109 -9.22 -6.41 -7.65
N LEU A 110 -8.43 -7.02 -8.54
CA LEU A 110 -7.28 -6.38 -9.21
C LEU A 110 -7.66 -6.14 -10.66
N ARG A 111 -7.22 -5.00 -11.21
CA ARG A 111 -7.54 -4.58 -12.57
C ARG A 111 -6.41 -4.87 -13.55
N PHE A 112 -5.17 -4.81 -13.11
CA PHE A 112 -4.00 -4.85 -14.00
C PHE A 112 -3.10 -6.05 -13.77
N HIS A 113 -3.23 -6.72 -12.63
CA HIS A 113 -2.45 -7.92 -12.30
C HIS A 113 -3.33 -9.15 -12.05
N ASN A 114 -2.76 -10.32 -12.32
CA ASN A 114 -3.37 -11.60 -11.94
C ASN A 114 -2.98 -11.95 -10.50
N ALA A 115 -3.96 -11.93 -9.59
CA ALA A 115 -3.73 -12.19 -8.17
C ALA A 115 -3.02 -13.52 -7.88
N ASN A 116 -3.22 -14.56 -8.70
CA ASN A 116 -2.61 -15.88 -8.50
C ASN A 116 -1.13 -15.94 -8.89
N GLN A 117 -0.60 -14.90 -9.54
CA GLN A 117 0.80 -14.81 -9.94
C GLN A 117 1.63 -13.94 -8.98
N LEU A 118 1.01 -13.42 -7.91
CA LEU A 118 1.64 -12.52 -6.96
C LEU A 118 1.96 -13.23 -5.65
N ILE A 119 2.94 -12.67 -4.92
CA ILE A 119 3.29 -13.10 -3.58
C ILE A 119 2.55 -12.20 -2.60
N TRP A 120 1.77 -12.79 -1.70
CA TRP A 120 0.84 -12.06 -0.84
C TRP A 120 1.30 -12.03 0.61
N PHE A 121 1.11 -10.89 1.25
CA PHE A 121 1.26 -10.70 2.68
C PHE A 121 0.02 -10.04 3.26
N GLU A 122 -0.35 -10.46 4.47
CA GLU A 122 -1.39 -9.85 5.29
C GLU A 122 -0.75 -9.12 6.47
N GLU A 123 -1.10 -7.86 6.68
CA GLU A 123 -0.75 -7.09 7.87
C GLU A 123 -2.00 -6.95 8.75
N THR A 124 -1.95 -7.54 9.93
CA THR A 124 -2.99 -7.42 10.94
C THR A 124 -2.54 -6.49 12.05
N ASN A 125 -3.42 -5.60 12.50
CA ASN A 125 -3.20 -4.76 13.66
C ASN A 125 -3.54 -5.53 14.94
N LEU A 126 -2.55 -5.75 15.81
CA LEU A 126 -2.69 -6.50 17.06
C LEU A 126 -3.24 -5.64 18.20
N THR A 127 -3.08 -4.32 18.11
CA THR A 127 -3.51 -3.35 19.12
C THR A 127 -4.92 -2.81 18.88
N ASN A 128 -5.31 -2.66 17.62
CA ASN A 128 -6.61 -2.15 17.20
C ASN A 128 -7.25 -3.12 16.21
N SER A 129 -8.10 -4.00 16.73
CA SER A 129 -8.81 -5.03 15.96
C SER A 129 -9.99 -4.48 15.14
N GLN A 130 -10.31 -3.18 15.23
CA GLN A 130 -11.38 -2.58 14.45
C GLN A 130 -10.96 -2.32 13.00
N LEU A 131 -9.65 -2.16 12.74
CA LEU A 131 -9.13 -2.04 11.38
C LEU A 131 -9.07 -3.43 10.74
N GLN A 132 -9.66 -3.53 9.55
CA GLN A 132 -9.50 -4.73 8.73
C GLN A 132 -8.02 -4.94 8.36
N PRO A 133 -7.60 -6.18 8.11
CA PRO A 133 -6.25 -6.46 7.65
C PRO A 133 -5.91 -5.70 6.36
N SER A 134 -4.65 -5.27 6.27
CA SER A 134 -4.09 -4.75 5.02
C SER A 134 -3.46 -5.88 4.23
N PHE A 135 -3.51 -5.81 2.91
CA PHE A 135 -2.91 -6.81 2.03
C PHE A 135 -1.90 -6.16 1.10
N TYR A 136 -0.76 -6.82 0.92
CA TYR A 136 0.29 -6.38 0.00
C TYR A 136 0.60 -7.51 -0.98
N ALA A 137 0.55 -7.20 -2.26
CA ALA A 137 0.91 -8.12 -3.33
C ALA A 137 2.21 -7.67 -3.99
N LEU A 138 3.17 -8.59 -4.04
CA LEU A 138 4.50 -8.34 -4.56
C LEU A 138 4.69 -9.09 -5.87
N THR A 139 5.46 -8.48 -6.76
CA THR A 139 6.07 -9.17 -7.90
C THR A 139 7.60 -9.13 -7.76
N LYS A 140 8.28 -9.92 -8.59
CA LYS A 140 9.75 -9.96 -8.67
C LYS A 140 10.19 -9.51 -10.05
N SER A 141 11.14 -8.57 -10.09
CA SER A 141 11.86 -8.22 -11.32
C SER A 141 13.35 -8.17 -11.01
N ASN A 142 14.19 -8.80 -11.84
CA ASN A 142 15.65 -8.83 -11.68
C ASN A 142 16.10 -9.14 -10.23
N SER A 143 15.44 -10.12 -9.59
CA SER A 143 15.71 -10.56 -8.21
C SER A 143 15.35 -9.58 -7.09
N THR A 144 14.76 -8.42 -7.42
CA THR A 144 14.21 -7.47 -6.44
C THR A 144 12.69 -7.63 -6.38
N ALA A 145 12.15 -7.77 -5.17
CA ALA A 145 10.71 -7.71 -4.97
C ALA A 145 10.24 -6.28 -4.67
N TYR A 146 9.09 -5.93 -5.23
CA TYR A 146 8.41 -4.67 -5.00
C TYR A 146 6.90 -4.88 -4.99
N VAL A 147 6.19 -3.99 -4.30
CA VAL A 147 4.74 -4.02 -4.15
C VAL A 147 4.10 -3.46 -5.41
N VAL A 148 3.18 -4.22 -5.99
CA VAL A 148 2.36 -3.79 -7.14
C VAL A 148 0.91 -3.55 -6.77
N PHE A 149 0.49 -4.05 -5.62
CA PHE A 149 -0.85 -3.84 -5.10
C PHE A 149 -0.84 -3.72 -3.57
N THR A 150 -1.56 -2.75 -3.05
CA THR A 150 -1.83 -2.57 -1.63
C THR A 150 -3.34 -2.44 -1.43
N TYR A 151 -3.89 -3.10 -0.43
CA TYR A 151 -5.21 -2.81 0.14
C TYR A 151 -5.02 -2.45 1.60
N THR A 152 -5.61 -1.34 2.05
CA THR A 152 -5.51 -0.92 3.44
C THR A 152 -6.72 -0.09 3.86
N CYS A 153 -7.01 -0.10 5.16
CA CYS A 153 -8.09 0.68 5.75
C CYS A 153 -7.53 1.77 6.64
N LEU A 154 -7.84 3.03 6.31
CA LEU A 154 -7.45 4.18 7.13
C LEU A 154 -8.36 4.33 8.36
N ALA A 155 -9.59 3.78 8.28
CA ALA A 155 -10.56 3.65 9.36
C ALA A 155 -11.41 2.38 9.14
N PRO A 156 -12.18 1.87 10.14
CA PRO A 156 -12.85 0.57 10.09
C PRO A 156 -13.73 0.29 8.84
N HIS A 157 -14.30 1.34 8.24
CA HIS A 157 -15.14 1.26 7.03
C HIS A 157 -14.65 2.19 5.91
N TYR A 158 -13.36 2.54 5.94
CA TYR A 158 -12.75 3.45 4.98
C TYR A 158 -11.45 2.85 4.46
N CYS A 159 -11.59 2.08 3.38
CA CYS A 159 -10.51 1.32 2.79
C CYS A 159 -10.26 1.73 1.35
N LEU A 160 -9.01 1.65 0.96
CA LEU A 160 -8.55 1.91 -0.39
C LEU A 160 -7.68 0.78 -0.90
N SER A 161 -7.67 0.62 -2.22
CA SER A 161 -6.64 -0.13 -2.93
C SER A 161 -5.78 0.79 -3.78
N LEU A 162 -4.50 0.44 -3.86
CA LEU A 162 -3.47 1.09 -4.65
C LEU A 162 -2.90 0.02 -5.58
N GLU A 163 -3.11 0.14 -6.88
CA GLU A 163 -2.57 -0.81 -7.86
C GLU A 163 -1.68 -0.09 -8.86
N GLN A 164 -0.43 -0.52 -8.98
CA GLN A 164 0.47 0.02 -9.98
C GLN A 164 0.01 -0.37 -11.38
N ILE A 165 0.16 0.53 -12.35
CA ILE A 165 -0.18 0.20 -13.74
C ILE A 165 1.08 -0.33 -14.43
N PRO A 166 1.06 -1.55 -14.99
CA PRO A 166 2.20 -2.09 -15.73
C PRO A 166 2.58 -1.17 -16.89
N ARG A 167 3.89 -0.94 -17.09
CA ARG A 167 4.40 -0.11 -18.19
C ARG A 167 3.89 -0.52 -19.58
N GLN A 168 3.66 -1.82 -19.78
CA GLN A 168 3.14 -2.34 -21.04
C GLN A 168 1.74 -1.78 -21.39
N VAL A 169 0.91 -1.53 -20.37
CA VAL A 169 -0.41 -0.89 -20.52
C VAL A 169 -0.27 0.60 -20.77
N ILE A 170 0.72 1.26 -20.16
CA ILE A 170 0.97 2.70 -20.33
C ILE A 170 1.43 3.02 -21.76
N ILE A 171 2.30 2.19 -22.34
CA ILE A 171 2.94 2.43 -23.64
C ILE A 171 2.03 2.01 -24.82
N ARG A 172 1.05 1.15 -24.58
CA ARG A 172 0.05 0.73 -25.57
C ARG A 172 -1.33 1.26 -25.13
N PRO A 173 -1.62 2.56 -25.37
CA PRO A 173 -2.88 3.17 -24.97
C PRO A 173 -4.09 2.58 -25.71
#